data_AF-A0A652ZTJ6-F1
#
_entry.id   AF-A0A652ZTJ6-F1
#
_cell.length_a   1.000
_cell.length_b   1.000
_cell.length_c   1.000
_cell.angle_alpha   90.00
_cell.angle_beta   90.00
_cell.angle_gamma   90.00
#
_symmetry.space_group_name_H-M   'P 1'
#
loop_
_entity.id
_entity.type
_entity.pdbx_description
1 polymer ?
#
loop_
_entity_poly.entity_id
_entity_poly.type
_entity_poly.pdbx_seq_one_letter_code
_entity_poly.pdbx_strand_id
1 'polypeptide(L)'
;MISKKMTDRINLQINREMYSAFLYLAMAAAMKEKGYAGISKWLTVQYHEEMFHAMKFVKYLEEQGAAAKYEQIDKPSFKDGSVKEYFEQVLKHEQFVTSSIREMVELARAEKDYATENLLQWYIDEQVEEEANDNEILQTIDLMGNSAHGLYMLNIQLGKRENEATLDFTAL
;
A
#
# COMPACT_ATOMS: atom_id res chain seq x y z
N MET A 1 -5.84 4.03 27.19
CA MET A 1 -4.94 2.86 27.14
C MET A 1 -5.50 1.96 26.06
N ILE A 2 -4.71 1.72 25.01
CA ILE A 2 -5.13 0.90 23.88
C ILE A 2 -5.50 -0.51 24.35
N SER A 3 -6.59 -1.06 23.83
CA SER A 3 -7.04 -2.41 24.20
C SER A 3 -6.15 -3.47 23.55
N LYS A 4 -6.04 -4.65 24.18
CA LYS A 4 -5.33 -5.79 23.56
C LYS A 4 -5.90 -6.11 22.17
N LYS A 5 -7.23 -6.01 22.01
CA LYS A 5 -7.91 -6.29 20.75
C LYS A 5 -7.50 -5.30 19.65
N MET A 6 -7.43 -4.01 19.97
CA MET A 6 -6.95 -3.00 19.03
C MET A 6 -5.46 -3.17 18.74
N THR A 7 -4.63 -3.42 19.76
CA THR A 7 -3.20 -3.71 19.57
C THR A 7 -2.96 -4.91 18.66
N ASP A 8 -3.70 -6.01 18.84
CA ASP A 8 -3.59 -7.18 17.98
C ASP A 8 -4.04 -6.86 16.54
N ARG A 9 -5.06 -6.01 16.37
CA ARG A 9 -5.53 -5.58 15.04
C ARG A 9 -4.54 -4.66 14.32
N ILE A 10 -3.88 -3.75 15.04
CA ILE A 10 -2.82 -2.90 14.49
C ILE A 10 -1.60 -3.77 14.11
N ASN A 11 -1.20 -4.73 14.93
CA ASN A 11 -0.12 -5.66 14.58
C ASN A 11 -0.43 -6.48 13.32
N LEU A 12 -1.68 -6.92 13.15
CA LEU A 12 -2.11 -7.53 11.90
C LEU A 12 -1.99 -6.57 10.72
N GLN A 13 -2.36 -5.30 10.89
CA GLN A 13 -2.24 -4.30 9.84
C GLN A 13 -0.77 -4.01 9.47
N ILE A 14 0.12 -3.91 10.46
CA ILE A 14 1.57 -3.78 10.23
C ILE A 14 2.07 -4.89 9.30
N ASN A 15 1.68 -6.15 9.56
CA ASN A 15 2.07 -7.27 8.70
C ASN A 15 1.45 -7.17 7.29
N ARG A 16 0.21 -6.67 7.17
CA ARG A 16 -0.46 -6.43 5.88
C ARG A 16 0.28 -5.38 5.05
N GLU A 17 0.65 -4.24 5.63
CA GLU A 17 1.40 -3.20 4.89
C GLU A 17 2.79 -3.70 4.48
N MET A 18 3.48 -4.43 5.36
CA MET A 18 4.76 -5.05 5.00
C MET A 18 4.61 -6.09 3.87
N TYR A 19 3.50 -6.82 3.83
CA TYR A 19 3.18 -7.71 2.72
C TYR A 19 2.86 -6.92 1.44
N SER A 20 2.08 -5.84 1.51
CA SER A 20 1.83 -4.91 0.38
C SER A 20 3.14 -4.43 -0.22
N ALA A 21 4.07 -3.96 0.63
CA ALA A 21 5.41 -3.58 0.21
C ALA A 21 6.11 -4.73 -0.53
N PHE A 22 6.19 -5.92 0.09
CA PHE A 22 6.87 -7.06 -0.53
C PHE A 22 6.23 -7.50 -1.85
N LEU A 23 4.90 -7.41 -1.95
CA LEU A 23 4.14 -7.66 -3.17
C LEU A 23 4.54 -6.68 -4.28
N TYR A 24 4.56 -5.38 -4.00
CA TYR A 24 4.91 -4.35 -4.97
C TYR A 24 6.37 -4.43 -5.39
N LEU A 25 7.28 -4.79 -4.49
CA LEU A 25 8.67 -5.06 -4.85
C LEU A 25 8.81 -6.24 -5.82
N ALA A 26 8.03 -7.31 -5.61
CA ALA A 26 8.04 -8.48 -6.49
C ALA A 26 7.39 -8.17 -7.86
N MET A 27 6.29 -7.42 -7.89
CA MET A 27 5.69 -6.94 -9.13
C MET A 27 6.64 -5.98 -9.89
N ALA A 28 7.37 -5.11 -9.17
CA ALA A 28 8.35 -4.21 -9.75
C ALA A 28 9.45 -4.98 -10.48
N ALA A 29 9.93 -6.08 -9.89
CA ALA A 29 10.91 -6.96 -10.53
C ALA A 29 10.34 -7.61 -11.80
N ALA A 30 9.13 -8.14 -11.75
CA ALA A 30 8.46 -8.72 -12.92
C ALA A 30 8.27 -7.70 -14.05
N MET A 31 7.86 -6.48 -13.74
CA MET A 31 7.77 -5.38 -14.70
C MET A 31 9.12 -5.01 -15.31
N LYS A 32 10.18 -5.03 -14.50
CA LYS A 32 11.55 -4.74 -14.96
C LYS A 32 12.01 -5.78 -15.99
N GLU A 33 11.79 -7.07 -15.73
CA GLU A 33 12.13 -8.17 -16.63
C GLU A 33 11.42 -8.06 -17.98
N LYS A 34 10.19 -7.53 -17.98
CA LYS A 34 9.40 -7.27 -19.20
C LYS A 34 9.79 -5.97 -19.93
N GLY A 35 10.72 -5.18 -19.40
CA GLY A 35 11.18 -3.92 -19.99
C GLY A 35 10.35 -2.68 -19.59
N TYR A 36 9.39 -2.81 -18.68
CA TYR A 36 8.59 -1.69 -18.17
C TYR A 36 9.28 -0.96 -17.02
N ALA A 37 10.41 -0.30 -17.33
CA ALA A 37 11.26 0.31 -16.32
C ALA A 37 10.59 1.42 -15.48
N GLY A 38 9.65 2.16 -16.04
CA GLY A 38 8.94 3.23 -15.31
C GLY A 38 7.79 2.71 -14.46
N ILE A 39 7.08 1.68 -14.91
CA ILE A 39 6.11 0.95 -14.07
C ILE A 39 6.84 0.27 -12.90
N SER A 40 7.98 -0.37 -13.19
CA SER A 40 8.86 -0.93 -12.17
C SER A 40 9.26 0.12 -11.11
N LYS A 41 9.67 1.33 -11.54
CA LYS A 41 9.97 2.43 -10.62
C LYS A 41 8.75 2.83 -9.79
N TRP A 42 7.58 2.98 -10.41
CA TRP A 42 6.34 3.33 -9.70
C TRP A 42 6.01 2.30 -8.60
N LEU A 43 6.09 1.00 -8.91
CA LEU A 43 5.88 -0.07 -7.93
C LEU A 43 6.95 -0.09 -6.83
N THR A 44 8.19 0.29 -7.14
CA THR A 44 9.23 0.48 -6.11
C THR A 44 8.92 1.67 -5.20
N VAL A 45 8.30 2.74 -5.72
CA VAL A 45 7.83 3.85 -4.87
C VAL A 45 6.71 3.37 -3.95
N GLN A 46 5.73 2.60 -4.46
CA GLN A 46 4.70 2.00 -3.60
C GLN A 46 5.32 1.12 -2.49
N TYR A 47 6.36 0.34 -2.79
CA TYR A 47 7.08 -0.42 -1.74
C TYR A 47 7.57 0.49 -0.60
N HIS A 48 8.08 1.68 -0.93
CA HIS A 48 8.55 2.63 0.06
C HIS A 48 7.41 3.23 0.89
N GLU A 49 6.32 3.61 0.23
CA GLU A 49 5.11 4.15 0.85
C GLU A 49 4.49 3.12 1.81
N GLU A 50 4.35 1.86 1.39
CA GLU A 50 3.80 0.79 2.24
C GLU A 50 4.68 0.46 3.46
N MET A 51 6.01 0.51 3.31
CA MET A 51 6.89 0.37 4.46
C MET A 51 6.72 1.55 5.43
N PHE A 52 6.51 2.76 4.92
CA PHE A 52 6.20 3.91 5.77
C PHE A 52 4.85 3.75 6.48
N HIS A 53 3.82 3.22 5.82
CA HIS A 53 2.52 2.88 6.41
C HIS A 53 2.70 1.93 7.60
N ALA A 54 3.45 0.83 7.40
CA ALA A 54 3.76 -0.11 8.47
C ALA A 54 4.46 0.58 9.66
N MET A 55 5.47 1.41 9.39
CA MET A 55 6.26 2.05 10.44
C MET A 55 5.50 3.13 11.21
N LYS A 56 4.56 3.82 10.56
CA LYS A 56 3.67 4.76 11.25
C LYS A 56 2.79 4.05 12.28
N PHE A 57 2.30 2.84 12.00
CA PHE A 57 1.60 2.01 12.99
C PHE A 57 2.53 1.51 14.11
N VAL A 58 3.76 1.08 13.78
CA VAL A 58 4.75 0.66 14.78
C VAL A 58 5.01 1.77 15.78
N LYS A 59 5.33 2.96 15.30
CA LYS A 59 5.55 4.14 16.14
C LYS A 59 4.34 4.44 17.03
N TYR A 60 3.14 4.39 16.46
CA TYR A 60 1.92 4.63 17.24
C TYR A 60 1.75 3.63 18.39
N LEU A 61 2.00 2.33 18.17
CA LEU A 61 1.94 1.33 19.24
C LEU A 61 2.96 1.63 20.35
N GLU A 62 4.18 1.98 19.98
CA GLU A 62 5.24 2.33 20.93
C GLU A 62 4.86 3.55 21.79
N GLU A 63 4.29 4.59 21.18
CA GLU A 63 3.78 5.78 21.88
C GLU A 63 2.59 5.47 22.81
N GLN A 64 1.80 4.45 22.48
CA GLN A 64 0.73 3.93 23.35
C GLN A 64 1.25 2.97 24.45
N GLY A 65 2.56 2.69 24.50
CA GLY A 65 3.15 1.74 25.43
C GLY A 65 2.81 0.28 25.13
N ALA A 66 2.45 -0.02 23.88
CA ALA A 66 2.14 -1.34 23.38
C ALA A 66 3.27 -1.89 22.49
N ALA A 67 3.43 -3.21 22.46
CA ALA A 67 4.47 -3.85 21.67
C ALA A 67 4.03 -4.06 20.21
N ALA A 68 4.85 -3.57 19.27
CA ALA A 68 4.81 -4.03 17.89
C ALA A 68 5.29 -5.49 17.79
N LYS A 69 4.61 -6.28 16.98
CA LYS A 69 4.89 -7.69 16.72
C LYS A 69 4.95 -7.93 15.23
N TYR A 70 5.84 -8.83 14.83
CA TYR A 70 6.09 -9.15 13.43
C TYR A 70 5.85 -10.63 13.23
N GLU A 71 4.87 -10.95 12.40
CA GLU A 71 4.58 -12.30 11.96
C GLU A 71 5.36 -12.63 10.68
N GLN A 72 5.33 -13.90 10.29
CA GLN A 72 5.85 -14.33 8.99
C GLN A 72 5.19 -13.53 7.87
N ILE A 73 5.99 -13.07 6.90
CA ILE A 73 5.49 -12.47 5.66
C ILE A 73 5.49 -13.57 4.60
N ASP A 74 4.32 -13.85 4.04
CA ASP A 74 4.17 -14.86 3.01
C ASP A 74 4.84 -14.44 1.70
N LYS A 75 5.21 -15.44 0.90
CA LYS A 75 5.75 -15.18 -0.44
C LYS A 75 4.70 -14.42 -1.27
N PRO A 76 5.07 -13.31 -1.95
CA PRO A 76 4.20 -12.59 -2.85
C PRO A 76 3.59 -13.51 -3.90
N SER A 77 2.28 -13.41 -4.07
CA SER A 77 1.51 -14.20 -5.03
C SER A 77 0.68 -13.29 -5.91
N PHE A 78 1.04 -13.21 -7.19
CA PHE A 78 0.30 -12.52 -8.22
C PHE A 78 0.34 -13.35 -9.51
N LYS A 79 -0.67 -13.16 -10.36
CA LYS A 79 -0.71 -13.77 -11.69
C LYS A 79 0.04 -12.89 -12.67
N ASP A 80 0.92 -13.51 -13.43
CA ASP A 80 1.54 -12.82 -14.54
C ASP A 80 0.52 -12.54 -15.65
N GLY A 81 0.71 -11.44 -16.38
CA GLY A 81 -0.23 -10.97 -17.40
C GLY A 81 0.21 -9.71 -18.11
N SER A 82 -0.75 -9.05 -18.76
CA SER A 82 -0.65 -7.71 -19.32
C SER A 82 -0.51 -6.65 -18.23
N VAL A 83 -0.02 -5.46 -18.58
CA VAL A 83 0.10 -4.33 -17.64
C VAL A 83 -1.25 -4.00 -16.99
N LYS A 84 -2.35 -4.11 -17.74
CA LYS A 84 -3.70 -3.91 -17.20
C LYS A 84 -4.00 -4.90 -16.07
N GLU A 85 -3.76 -6.19 -16.31
CA GLU A 85 -4.00 -7.25 -15.32
C GLU A 85 -3.12 -7.10 -14.07
N TYR A 86 -1.94 -6.48 -14.18
CA TYR A 86 -1.15 -6.11 -13.00
C TYR A 86 -1.84 -5.02 -12.17
N PHE A 87 -2.24 -3.91 -12.78
CA PHE A 87 -2.91 -2.81 -12.06
C PHE A 87 -4.31 -3.21 -11.53
N GLU A 88 -5.02 -4.11 -12.20
CA GLU A 88 -6.26 -4.70 -11.66
C GLU A 88 -6.01 -5.51 -10.39
N GLN A 89 -4.85 -6.18 -10.29
CA GLN A 89 -4.43 -6.89 -9.09
C GLN A 89 -3.97 -5.94 -7.97
N VAL A 90 -3.28 -4.84 -8.31
CA VAL A 90 -2.92 -3.77 -7.35
C VAL A 90 -4.18 -3.16 -6.75
N LEU A 91 -5.11 -2.68 -7.59
CA LEU A 91 -6.38 -2.09 -7.11
C LEU A 91 -7.16 -3.04 -6.22
N LYS A 92 -7.22 -4.32 -6.58
CA LYS A 92 -7.92 -5.33 -5.77
C LYS A 92 -7.24 -5.55 -4.41
N HIS A 93 -5.91 -5.49 -4.38
CA HIS A 93 -5.14 -5.58 -3.13
C HIS A 93 -5.39 -4.34 -2.27
N GLU A 94 -5.36 -3.14 -2.85
CA GLU A 94 -5.65 -1.90 -2.14
C GLU A 94 -7.07 -1.87 -1.56
N GLN A 95 -8.08 -2.31 -2.31
CA GLN A 95 -9.45 -2.43 -1.79
C GLN A 95 -9.54 -3.37 -0.57
N PHE A 96 -8.70 -4.40 -0.51
CA PHE A 96 -8.61 -5.28 0.66
C PHE A 96 -7.95 -4.56 1.86
N VAL A 97 -6.88 -3.80 1.63
CA VAL A 97 -6.22 -2.97 2.65
C VAL A 97 -7.20 -1.91 3.18
N THR A 98 -7.92 -1.20 2.30
CA THR A 98 -8.97 -0.24 2.67
C THR A 98 -10.05 -0.87 3.53
N SER A 99 -10.56 -2.04 3.16
CA SER A 99 -11.55 -2.76 3.97
C SER A 99 -11.00 -3.06 5.36
N SER A 100 -9.72 -3.44 5.44
CA SER A 100 -9.05 -3.70 6.70
C SER A 100 -8.97 -2.46 7.60
N ILE A 101 -8.62 -1.30 7.04
CA ILE A 101 -8.59 -0.02 7.77
C ILE A 101 -9.99 0.36 8.26
N ARG A 102 -11.03 0.18 7.44
CA ARG A 102 -12.42 0.46 7.85
C ARG A 102 -12.87 -0.38 9.05
N GLU A 103 -12.54 -1.67 9.07
CA GLU A 103 -12.81 -2.53 10.23
C GLU A 103 -12.11 -2.03 11.51
N MET A 104 -10.91 -1.45 11.39
CA MET A 104 -10.20 -0.83 12.52
C MET A 104 -10.90 0.44 13.01
N VAL A 105 -11.41 1.27 12.10
CA VAL A 105 -12.19 2.47 12.45
C VAL A 105 -13.46 2.08 13.21
N GLU A 106 -14.19 1.06 12.73
CA GLU A 106 -15.37 0.53 13.41
C GLU A 106 -15.04 0.02 14.81
N LEU A 107 -13.93 -0.70 14.96
CA LEU A 107 -13.47 -1.18 16.26
C LEU A 107 -13.11 -0.03 17.19
N ALA A 108 -12.39 0.98 16.70
CA ALA A 108 -11.99 2.15 17.49
C ALA A 108 -13.23 2.88 18.02
N ARG A 109 -14.24 3.10 17.17
CA ARG A 109 -15.52 3.71 17.57
C ARG A 109 -16.27 2.89 18.60
N ALA A 110 -16.34 1.57 18.40
CA ALA A 110 -17.04 0.67 19.32
C ALA A 110 -16.38 0.65 20.72
N GLU A 111 -15.05 0.74 20.78
CA GLU A 111 -14.27 0.78 22.02
C GLU A 111 -14.14 2.19 22.60
N LYS A 112 -14.64 3.22 21.90
CA LYS A 112 -14.42 4.65 22.20
C LYS A 112 -12.94 5.00 22.29
N ASP A 113 -12.12 4.35 21.46
CA ASP A 113 -10.70 4.62 21.31
C ASP A 113 -10.50 5.76 20.30
N TYR A 114 -10.75 6.98 20.77
CA TYR A 114 -10.64 8.19 19.94
C TYR A 114 -9.22 8.48 19.48
N ALA A 115 -8.20 7.99 20.20
CA ALA A 115 -6.81 8.16 19.80
C ALA A 115 -6.50 7.31 18.56
N THR A 116 -6.89 6.03 18.57
CA THR A 116 -6.73 5.17 17.39
C THR A 116 -7.62 5.64 16.24
N GLU A 117 -8.86 6.09 16.52
CA GLU A 117 -9.73 6.66 15.48
C GLU A 117 -9.10 7.88 14.79
N ASN A 118 -8.43 8.75 15.55
CA ASN A 118 -7.74 9.92 15.01
C ASN A 118 -6.55 9.53 14.13
N LEU A 119 -5.73 8.57 14.56
CA LEU A 119 -4.65 8.02 13.74
C LEU A 119 -5.19 7.48 12.41
N LEU A 120 -6.28 6.70 12.47
CA LEU A 120 -6.86 6.04 11.31
C LEU A 120 -7.48 7.00 10.29
N GLN A 121 -7.74 8.27 10.65
CA GLN A 121 -8.17 9.27 9.65
C GLN A 121 -7.12 9.45 8.56
N TRP A 122 -5.84 9.49 8.94
CA TRP A 122 -4.75 9.59 7.96
C TRP A 122 -4.77 8.41 6.98
N TYR A 123 -4.95 7.18 7.47
CA TYR A 123 -5.02 5.98 6.61
C TYR A 123 -6.28 5.94 5.76
N ILE A 124 -7.40 6.50 6.23
CA ILE A 124 -8.61 6.60 5.40
C ILE A 124 -8.38 7.54 4.23
N ASP A 125 -7.76 8.70 4.48
CA ASP A 125 -7.43 9.65 3.43
C ASP A 125 -6.41 9.04 2.45
N GLU A 126 -5.36 8.39 2.98
CA GLU A 126 -4.33 7.70 2.18
C GLU A 126 -4.94 6.63 1.26
N GLN A 127 -5.78 5.73 1.79
CA GLN A 127 -6.40 4.68 0.99
C GLN A 127 -7.35 5.23 -0.10
N VAL A 128 -7.92 6.44 0.10
CA VAL A 128 -8.69 7.11 -0.97
C VAL A 128 -7.77 7.57 -2.09
N GLU A 129 -6.58 8.08 -1.77
CA GLU A 129 -5.57 8.48 -2.75
C GLU A 129 -4.97 7.28 -3.47
N GLU A 130 -4.65 6.18 -2.77
CA GLU A 130 -4.15 4.92 -3.35
C GLU A 130 -5.14 4.34 -4.38
N GLU A 131 -6.40 4.13 -3.99
CA GLU A 131 -7.41 3.62 -4.92
C GLU A 131 -7.65 4.59 -6.08
N ALA A 132 -7.57 5.91 -5.87
CA ALA A 132 -7.71 6.89 -6.94
C ALA A 132 -6.57 6.80 -7.97
N ASN A 133 -5.33 6.65 -7.51
CA ASN A 133 -4.15 6.50 -8.36
C ASN A 133 -4.26 5.27 -9.26
N ASP A 134 -4.61 4.13 -8.67
CA ASP A 134 -4.82 2.88 -9.39
C ASP A 134 -5.93 3.00 -10.44
N ASN A 135 -7.05 3.61 -10.07
CA ASN A 135 -8.18 3.84 -10.99
C ASN A 135 -7.78 4.77 -12.14
N GLU A 136 -7.02 5.83 -11.89
CA GLU A 136 -6.54 6.75 -12.94
C GLU A 136 -5.63 6.01 -13.93
N ILE A 137 -4.74 5.15 -13.44
CA ILE A 137 -3.87 4.34 -14.29
C ILE A 137 -4.69 3.38 -15.15
N LEU A 138 -5.65 2.67 -14.56
CA LEU A 138 -6.54 1.75 -15.28
C LEU A 138 -7.38 2.47 -16.34
N GLN A 139 -7.94 3.64 -16.01
CA GLN A 139 -8.67 4.47 -16.96
C GLN A 139 -7.77 4.96 -18.11
N THR A 140 -6.51 5.30 -17.80
CA THR A 140 -5.52 5.69 -18.82
C THR A 140 -5.19 4.52 -19.75
N ILE A 141 -5.05 3.31 -19.21
CA ILE A 141 -4.87 2.07 -20.00
C ILE A 141 -6.09 1.82 -20.89
N ASP A 142 -7.30 2.02 -20.38
CA ASP A 142 -8.52 1.86 -21.17
C ASP A 142 -8.63 2.89 -22.28
N LEU A 143 -8.26 4.15 -22.02
CA LEU A 143 -8.27 5.23 -23.00
C LEU A 143 -7.32 4.95 -24.17
N MET A 144 -6.13 4.40 -23.91
CA MET A 144 -5.17 4.08 -24.97
C MET A 144 -5.48 2.81 -25.76
N GLY A 145 -6.34 1.93 -25.24
CA GLY A 145 -6.63 0.63 -25.83
C GLY A 145 -5.36 -0.22 -26.04
N ASN A 146 -5.27 -0.92 -27.18
CA ASN A 146 -4.14 -1.81 -27.51
C ASN A 146 -2.92 -1.09 -28.13
N SER A 147 -2.74 0.20 -27.86
CA SER A 147 -1.66 1.00 -28.44
C SER A 147 -0.32 0.75 -27.78
N ALA A 148 0.63 0.12 -28.48
CA ALA A 148 2.00 -0.06 -28.00
C ALA A 148 2.70 1.28 -27.69
N HIS A 149 2.42 2.32 -28.49
CA HIS A 149 2.92 3.66 -28.23
C HIS A 149 2.28 4.26 -26.96
N GLY A 150 0.98 4.07 -26.77
CA GLY A 150 0.28 4.51 -25.56
C GLY A 150 0.87 3.87 -24.30
N LEU A 151 1.10 2.56 -24.34
CA LEU A 151 1.68 1.82 -23.22
C LEU A 151 3.12 2.27 -22.91
N TYR A 152 3.91 2.57 -23.95
CA TYR A 152 5.24 3.14 -23.78
C TYR A 152 5.20 4.53 -23.12
N MET A 153 4.24 5.37 -23.52
CA MET A 153 4.04 6.70 -22.92
C MET A 153 3.58 6.62 -21.46
N LEU A 154 2.68 5.69 -21.12
CA LEU A 154 2.29 5.42 -19.73
C LEU A 154 3.51 5.01 -18.90
N ASN A 155 4.32 4.09 -19.41
CA ASN A 155 5.54 3.65 -18.74
C ASN A 155 6.50 4.83 -18.49
N ILE A 156 6.70 5.74 -19.45
CA ILE A 156 7.50 6.96 -19.21
C ILE A 156 6.88 7.82 -18.12
N GLN A 157 5.56 8.03 -18.15
CA GLN A 157 4.86 8.90 -17.21
C GLN A 157 4.96 8.37 -15.78
N LEU A 158 4.69 7.08 -15.56
CA LEU A 158 4.80 6.45 -14.24
C LEU A 158 6.24 6.46 -13.71
N GLY A 159 7.24 6.40 -14.60
CA GLY A 159 8.65 6.54 -14.25
C GLY A 159 9.05 7.93 -13.71
N LYS A 160 8.16 8.92 -13.75
CA LYS A 160 8.41 10.24 -13.16
C LYS A 160 7.97 10.34 -11.69
N ARG A 161 7.26 9.34 -11.15
CA ARG A 161 6.91 9.33 -9.72
C ARG A 161 8.19 9.37 -8.90
N GLU A 162 8.22 10.27 -7.93
CA GLU A 162 9.28 10.37 -6.94
C GLU A 162 8.73 9.91 -5.60
N ASN A 163 9.58 9.34 -4.77
CA ASN A 163 9.18 8.93 -3.43
C ASN A 163 9.12 10.15 -2.51
N GLU A 164 7.96 10.40 -1.93
CA GLU A 164 7.76 11.45 -0.92
C GLU A 164 7.75 10.88 0.52
N ALA A 165 7.67 9.56 0.68
CA ALA A 165 7.66 8.91 1.98
C ALA A 165 9.03 8.98 2.67
N THR A 166 9.03 9.18 3.99
CA THR A 166 10.23 9.12 4.84
C THR A 166 10.80 7.71 4.83
N LEU A 167 12.07 7.56 4.43
CA LEU A 167 12.76 6.26 4.41
C LEU A 167 13.64 6.02 5.65
N ASP A 168 14.01 7.07 6.35
CA ASP A 168 14.73 6.98 7.63
C ASP A 168 13.72 6.90 8.77
N PHE A 169 13.35 5.67 9.13
CA PHE A 169 12.38 5.43 10.19
C PHE A 169 12.89 5.75 11.60
N THR A 170 14.17 6.08 11.77
CA THR A 170 14.68 6.58 13.06
C THR A 170 14.25 8.03 13.35
N ALA A 171 13.81 8.75 12.32
CA ALA A 171 13.34 10.12 12.40
C ALA A 171 11.80 10.24 12.40
N LEU A 172 11.09 9.10 12.36
CA LEU A 172 9.63 9.04 12.26
C LEU A 172 8.95 9.54 13.52
#